data_AF-A0A8T1A4I4-F1
#
_entry.id   AF-A0A8T1A4I4-F1
#
_cell.length_a   1.000
_cell.length_b   1.000
_cell.length_c   1.000
_cell.angle_alpha   90.00
_cell.angle_beta   90.00
_cell.angle_gamma   90.00
#
_symmetry.space_group_name_H-M   'P 1'
#
loop_
_entity.id
_entity.type
_entity.pdbx_description
1 polymer ?
#
loop_
_entity_poly.entity_id
_entity_poly.type
_entity_poly.pdbx_seq_one_letter_code
_entity_poly.pdbx_strand_id
1 'polypeptide(L)'
;MLSSYAPVISAEKAYHEQLSVAEITNSAFEPTSMMAKCDPRHGKYMATCLMYRGDVVPKDVNAAVATIKTKRTIQFVDWCPTGFNVLWP
;
A
#
# COMPACT_ATOMS: atom_id res chain seq x y z
N MET A 1 -5.90 13.34 6.03
CA MET A 1 -5.11 12.47 5.15
C MET A 1 -4.61 11.31 6.01
N LEU A 2 -4.90 10.06 5.62
CA LEU A 2 -4.43 8.88 6.34
C LEU A 2 -3.07 8.47 5.78
N SER A 3 -2.04 8.46 6.61
CA SER A 3 -0.69 8.05 6.21
C SER A 3 -0.45 6.61 6.65
N SER A 4 0.15 5.82 5.78
CA SER A 4 0.66 4.48 6.09
C SER A 4 2.10 4.36 5.62
N TYR A 5 2.88 3.56 6.33
CA TYR A 5 4.24 3.25 5.95
C TYR A 5 4.49 1.75 6.05
N ALA A 6 5.10 1.19 5.02
CA ALA A 6 5.55 -0.19 4.99
C ALA A 6 6.83 -0.31 4.16
N PRO A 7 7.75 -1.20 4.55
CA PRO A 7 7.71 -2.01 5.76
C PRO A 7 8.22 -1.27 7.00
N VAL A 8 7.72 -1.66 8.19
CA VAL A 8 8.25 -1.24 9.50
C VAL A 8 8.80 -2.49 10.18
N ILE A 9 10.11 -2.71 10.07
CA ILE A 9 10.79 -3.89 10.60
C ILE A 9 11.98 -3.46 11.49
N SER A 10 12.36 -4.31 12.45
CA SER A 10 13.54 -4.07 13.27
C SER A 10 14.83 -4.20 12.44
N ALA A 11 15.88 -3.50 12.85
CA ALA A 11 17.18 -3.55 12.18
C ALA A 11 17.74 -4.97 12.09
N GLU A 12 17.50 -5.80 13.10
CA GLU A 12 17.92 -7.20 13.12
C GLU A 12 17.21 -8.04 12.05
N LYS A 13 15.91 -7.81 11.83
CA LYS A 13 15.11 -8.55 10.84
C LYS A 13 15.33 -8.08 9.41
N ALA A 14 15.77 -6.84 9.22
CA ALA A 14 16.02 -6.26 7.91
C ALA A 14 17.09 -7.00 7.08
N TYR A 15 18.00 -7.72 7.73
CA TYR A 15 19.05 -8.50 7.05
C TYR A 15 18.62 -9.91 6.65
N HIS A 16 17.50 -10.41 7.17
CA HIS A 16 17.08 -11.80 7.00
C HIS A 16 15.88 -11.97 6.06
N GLU A 17 15.14 -10.90 5.77
CA GLU A 17 13.94 -10.94 4.92
C GLU A 17 14.05 -9.93 3.77
N GLN A 18 14.01 -10.43 2.52
CA GLN A 18 13.72 -9.59 1.36
C GLN A 18 12.21 -9.51 1.20
N LEU A 19 11.67 -8.29 1.24
CA LEU A 19 10.25 -8.05 1.02
C LEU A 19 10.02 -7.66 -0.44
N SER A 20 9.18 -8.41 -1.12
CA SER A 20 8.78 -8.12 -2.49
C SER A 20 7.88 -6.88 -2.55
N VAL A 21 7.80 -6.27 -3.74
CA VAL A 21 6.91 -5.14 -4.01
C VAL A 21 5.46 -5.47 -3.61
N ALA A 22 5.00 -6.68 -3.93
CA ALA A 22 3.65 -7.11 -3.58
C ALA A 22 3.42 -7.17 -2.07
N GLU A 23 4.39 -7.66 -1.30
CA GLU A 23 4.29 -7.74 0.16
C GLU A 23 4.26 -6.36 0.80
N ILE A 24 5.19 -5.46 0.43
CA ILE A 24 5.21 -4.10 0.98
C ILE A 24 3.95 -3.32 0.61
N THR A 25 3.43 -3.47 -0.61
CA THR A 25 2.19 -2.84 -1.04
C THR A 25 1.02 -3.38 -0.22
N ASN A 26 0.95 -4.70 0.02
CA ASN A 26 -0.11 -5.29 0.83
C ASN A 26 -0.06 -4.81 2.28
N SER A 27 1.13 -4.78 2.89
CA SER A 27 1.32 -4.29 4.25
C SER A 27 0.89 -2.83 4.41
N ALA A 28 1.09 -1.98 3.40
CA ALA A 28 0.64 -0.58 3.45
C ALA A 28 -0.88 -0.39 3.57
N PHE A 29 -1.69 -1.42 3.28
CA PHE A 29 -3.14 -1.40 3.47
C PHE A 29 -3.60 -2.16 4.72
N GLU A 30 -2.68 -2.72 5.51
CA GLU A 30 -3.02 -3.31 6.80
C GLU A 30 -3.23 -2.24 7.86
N PRO A 31 -4.25 -2.35 8.73
CA PRO A 31 -4.51 -1.38 9.79
C PRO A 31 -3.32 -1.14 10.73
N THR A 32 -2.44 -2.13 10.88
CA THR A 32 -1.23 -2.04 11.72
C THR A 32 -0.16 -1.12 11.16
N SER A 33 -0.13 -0.90 9.85
CA SER A 33 0.83 0.00 9.18
C SER A 33 0.32 1.43 9.08
N MET A 34 -0.86 1.73 9.62
CA MET A 34 -1.47 3.06 9.56
C MET A 34 -1.04 3.91 10.74
N MET A 35 -0.68 5.18 10.47
CA MET A 35 -0.20 6.12 11.48
C MET A 35 -1.33 6.83 12.24
N ALA A 36 -2.59 6.47 11.96
CA ALA A 36 -3.75 6.96 12.68
C ALA A 36 -4.62 5.78 13.11
N LYS A 37 -5.21 5.88 14.31
CA LYS A 37 -6.12 4.88 14.85
C LYS A 37 -7.48 4.99 14.17
N CYS A 38 -7.59 4.37 12.99
CA CYS A 38 -8.83 4.24 12.25
C CYS A 38 -8.85 2.91 11.50
N ASP A 39 -10.04 2.33 11.31
CA ASP A 39 -10.22 1.16 10.47
C ASP A 39 -10.80 1.58 9.11
N PRO A 40 -10.01 1.57 8.03
CA PRO A 40 -10.46 2.00 6.72
C PRO A 40 -11.45 1.03 6.07
N ARG A 41 -11.65 -0.17 6.62
CA ARG A 41 -12.64 -1.14 6.14
C ARG A 41 -14.08 -0.66 6.39
N HIS A 42 -14.27 0.24 7.35
CA HIS A 42 -15.55 0.91 7.61
C HIS A 42 -15.80 2.13 6.72
N GLY A 43 -14.89 2.43 5.79
CA GLY A 43 -14.99 3.56 4.88
C GLY A 43 -14.68 3.17 3.43
N LYS A 44 -14.65 4.18 2.56
CA LYS A 44 -14.18 4.06 1.18
C LYS A 44 -13.02 5.01 0.96
N TYR A 45 -12.00 4.56 0.24
CA TYR A 45 -10.89 5.39 -0.21
C TYR A 45 -11.37 6.35 -1.31
N MET A 46 -11.13 7.65 -1.12
CA MET A 46 -11.37 8.64 -2.18
C MET A 46 -10.22 8.66 -3.19
N ALA A 47 -8.99 8.64 -2.68
CA ALA A 47 -7.77 8.55 -3.46
C ALA A 47 -6.66 7.99 -2.56
N THR A 48 -5.69 7.33 -3.19
CA THR A 48 -4.49 6.79 -2.57
C THR A 48 -3.28 7.13 -3.43
N CYS A 49 -2.22 7.59 -2.77
CA CYS A 49 -0.93 7.79 -3.41
C CYS A 49 0.06 6.79 -2.80
N LEU A 50 0.73 6.00 -3.65
CA LEU A 50 1.78 5.07 -3.25
C LEU A 50 3.13 5.64 -3.72
N MET A 51 4.04 5.87 -2.78
CA MET A 51 5.39 6.32 -3.06
C MET A 51 6.35 5.17 -2.80
N TYR A 52 6.95 4.62 -3.85
CA TYR A 52 7.93 3.55 -3.74
C TYR A 52 9.34 4.13 -3.66
N ARG A 53 10.23 3.47 -2.91
CA ARG A 53 11.65 3.81 -2.78
C ARG A 53 12.49 2.55 -2.88
N GLY A 54 13.68 2.67 -3.46
CA GLY A 54 14.62 1.56 -3.64
C GLY A 54 14.52 0.89 -5.01
N ASP A 55 15.07 -0.31 -5.13
CA ASP A 55 15.04 -1.12 -6.35
C ASP A 55 13.66 -1.75 -6.53
N VAL A 56 12.81 -1.08 -7.29
CA VAL A 56 11.42 -1.48 -7.48
C VAL A 56 11.11 -1.38 -8.98
N VAL A 57 10.69 -2.50 -9.56
CA VAL A 57 10.40 -2.58 -10.99
C VAL A 57 8.96 -2.09 -11.25
N PRO A 58 8.73 -1.13 -12.18
CA PRO A 58 7.39 -0.61 -12.47
C PRO A 58 6.35 -1.68 -12.83
N LYS A 59 6.78 -2.76 -13.48
CA LYS A 59 5.93 -3.92 -13.80
C LYS A 59 5.36 -4.57 -12.53
N ASP A 60 6.18 -4.74 -11.50
CA ASP A 60 5.77 -5.41 -10.27
C ASP A 60 4.86 -4.50 -9.44
N VAL A 61 5.09 -3.19 -9.48
CA VAL A 61 4.17 -2.20 -8.89
C VAL A 61 2.79 -2.28 -9.53
N ASN A 62 2.71 -2.33 -10.86
CA ASN A 62 1.44 -2.44 -11.57
C ASN A 62 0.70 -3.75 -11.21
N ALA A 63 1.43 -4.87 -11.10
CA ALA A 63 0.86 -6.15 -10.67
C ALA A 63 0.36 -6.11 -9.21
N ALA A 64 1.13 -5.49 -8.31
CA ALA A 64 0.76 -5.32 -6.91
C ALA A 64 -0.49 -4.44 -6.78
N VAL A 65 -0.55 -3.30 -7.46
CA VAL A 65 -1.72 -2.39 -7.45
C VAL A 65 -2.95 -3.06 -8.04
N ALA A 66 -2.81 -3.83 -9.13
CA ALA A 66 -3.93 -4.60 -9.68
C ALA A 66 -4.47 -5.61 -8.65
N THR A 67 -3.60 -6.26 -7.89
CA THR A 67 -3.99 -7.18 -6.81
C THR A 67 -4.69 -6.45 -5.67
N ILE A 68 -4.25 -5.25 -5.30
CA ILE A 68 -4.92 -4.43 -4.28
C ILE A 68 -6.34 -4.06 -4.70
N LYS A 69 -6.55 -3.70 -5.97
CA LYS A 69 -7.88 -3.32 -6.48
C LYS A 69 -8.91 -4.45 -6.42
N THR A 70 -8.49 -5.71 -6.42
CA THR A 70 -9.40 -6.85 -6.33
C THR A 70 -9.71 -7.26 -4.89
N LYS A 71 -9.01 -6.71 -3.89
CA LYS A 71 -9.26 -7.02 -2.48
C LYS A 71 -10.56 -6.37 -2.00
N ARG A 72 -11.51 -7.21 -1.54
CA ARG A 72 -12.82 -6.76 -1.03
C ARG A 72 -12.74 -5.83 0.19
N THR A 73 -11.65 -5.90 0.94
CA THR A 73 -11.39 -5.07 2.12
C THR A 73 -10.97 -3.64 1.78
N ILE A 74 -10.62 -3.37 0.51
CA ILE A 74 -10.14 -2.08 0.04
C ILE A 74 -11.15 -1.58 -0.99
N GLN A 75 -12.02 -0.69 -0.55
CA GLN A 75 -13.11 -0.17 -1.38
C GLN A 75 -12.83 1.28 -1.74
N PHE A 76 -13.01 1.63 -3.02
CA PHE A 76 -12.94 3.01 -3.49
C PHE A 76 -14.33 3.60 -3.66
N VAL A 77 -14.41 4.92 -3.60
CA VAL A 77 -15.65 5.65 -3.92
C VAL A 77 -16.04 5.47 -5.39
N ASP A 78 -17.34 5.35 -5.66
CA ASP A 78 -17.85 4.92 -6.96
C ASP A 78 -17.59 5.97 -8.08
N TRP A 79 -17.38 7.23 -7.70
CA TRP A 79 -17.01 8.32 -8.61
C TRP A 79 -15.52 8.41 -8.91
N CYS A 80 -14.67 7.59 -8.27
CA CYS A 80 -13.23 7.53 -8.54
C CYS A 80 -12.81 6.11 -8.94
N PRO A 81 -13.00 5.73 -10.23
CA PRO A 81 -12.69 4.37 -10.70
C PRO A 81 -11.19 4.04 -10.70
N THR A 82 -10.31 5.06 -10.68
CA THR A 82 -8.85 4.92 -10.71
C THR A 82 -8.18 5.78 -9.63
N GLY A 83 -8.54 5.58 -8.37
CA GLY A 83 -8.01 6.35 -7.24
C GLY A 83 -6.57 6.06 -6.83
N PHE A 84 -5.70 5.56 -7.72
CA PHE A 84 -4.29 5.27 -7.41
C PHE A 84 -3.36 6.18 -8.19
N ASN A 85 -2.54 6.94 -7.46
CA ASN A 85 -1.37 7.61 -8.01
C ASN A 85 -0.11 6.87 -7.52
N VAL A 86 0.75 6.48 -8.46
CA VAL A 86 2.05 5.88 -8.15
C VAL A 86 3.10 6.95 -8.38
N LEU A 87 3.91 7.21 -7.37
CA LEU A 87 4.97 8.21 -7.39
C LEU A 87 6.33 7.53 -7.18
N TRP A 88 7.32 8.06 -7.89
CA TRP A 88 8.73 7.74 -7.75
C TRP A 88 9.48 9.03 -7.39
N PRO A 89 10.47 9.00 -6.48
CA PRO A 89 11.39 10.11 -6.28
C PRO A 89 12.36 10.28 -7.44
#